data_AF-A0A8T1ZVD3-F1
#
_entry.id   AF-A0A8T1ZVD3-F1
#
_cell.length_a   1.000
_cell.length_b   1.000
_cell.length_c   1.000
_cell.angle_alpha   90.00
_cell.angle_beta   90.00
_cell.angle_gamma   90.00
#
_symmetry.space_group_name_H-M   'P 1'
#
loop_
_entity.id
_entity.type
_entity.pdbx_description
1 polymer ?
#
loop_
_entity_poly.entity_id
_entity_poly.type
_entity_poly.pdbx_seq_one_letter_code
_entity_poly.pdbx_strand_id
1 'polypeptide(L)'
;MDRNLYVNELIDPISKTWNMAKLQDLIAPEDIPRILGLHPSFSFSRDSYIWAHTKSGNYSVRSGYWAAKASPRGDCDLPFQGPRTDKTCPRCGMYDETIKQVLLECPPTYQRAKELGVMEEAIRDFPWILWFILKAQNSKVFGNSEVHPADTLQLACKEADFFRIARAKESIIDSEPPLIDPGSRSTVSDLLTCQVDGSWTGEGTLCGIGWILISDSQLINLGLKCFRQCLSPLHTEFEALLCEMRLLTSLSIFNVAFETDCKELTQLLDTPDEWPAFASELEDYNALKLGFSRFFLDFIPRLNNVRADCLAKKARARDSIFPHVSSSTPDWFSSVVNRMFLA
;
A
#
# COMPACT_ATOMS: atom_id res chain seq x y z
N MET A 1 18.92 29.31 1.24
CA MET A 1 18.51 28.25 2.18
C MET A 1 19.72 27.86 3.00
N ASP A 2 19.57 27.80 4.32
CA ASP A 2 20.57 27.21 5.21
C ASP A 2 20.76 25.73 4.82
N ARG A 3 22.01 25.30 4.64
CA ARG A 3 22.33 23.92 4.27
C ARG A 3 22.22 22.96 5.44
N ASN A 4 22.03 23.47 6.66
CA ASN A 4 21.92 22.70 7.88
C ASN A 4 20.49 22.62 8.42
N LEU A 5 19.48 23.10 7.67
CA LEU A 5 18.08 22.99 8.07
C LEU A 5 17.63 21.53 7.97
N TYR A 6 17.28 20.93 9.11
CA TYR A 6 16.74 19.56 9.16
C TYR A 6 15.21 19.57 9.24
N VAL A 7 14.57 18.51 8.72
CA VAL A 7 13.10 18.37 8.73
C VAL A 7 12.56 18.36 10.16
N ASN A 8 13.30 17.77 11.12
CA ASN A 8 12.90 17.74 12.53
C ASN A 8 12.80 19.15 13.15
N GLU A 9 13.51 20.15 12.62
CA GLU A 9 13.42 21.54 13.08
C GLU A 9 12.13 22.22 12.62
N LEU A 10 11.48 21.69 11.58
CA LEU A 10 10.18 22.15 11.08
C LEU A 10 9.00 21.53 11.85
N ILE A 11 9.27 20.61 12.79
CA ILE A 11 8.25 19.93 13.61
C ILE A 11 8.28 20.54 15.01
N ASP A 12 7.09 20.83 15.55
CA ASP A 12 6.94 21.27 16.93
C ASP A 12 7.20 20.10 17.90
N PRO A 13 8.16 20.22 18.84
CA PRO A 13 8.63 19.09 19.64
C PRO A 13 7.61 18.61 20.67
N ILE A 14 6.60 19.43 21.02
CA ILE A 14 5.59 19.14 22.03
C ILE A 14 4.35 18.51 21.38
N SER A 15 3.77 19.22 20.42
CA SER A 15 2.56 18.79 19.71
C SER A 15 2.83 17.70 18.67
N LYS A 16 4.10 17.53 18.25
CA LYS A 16 4.50 16.62 17.16
C LYS A 16 3.82 16.92 15.83
N THR A 17 3.45 18.19 15.62
CA THR A 17 2.84 18.68 14.38
C THR A 17 3.76 19.64 13.66
N TRP A 18 3.49 19.91 12.38
CA TRP A 18 4.24 20.89 11.60
C TRP A 18 4.19 22.29 12.23
N ASN A 19 5.35 22.93 12.38
CA ASN A 19 5.45 24.29 12.88
C ASN A 19 5.15 25.30 11.75
N MET A 20 3.91 25.80 11.73
CA MET A 20 3.44 26.72 10.71
C MET A 20 4.27 27.99 10.57
N ALA A 21 4.74 28.56 11.69
CA ALA A 21 5.55 29.78 11.65
C ALA A 21 6.89 29.54 10.93
N LYS A 22 7.54 28.42 11.20
CA LYS A 22 8.78 28.04 10.51
C LYS A 22 8.55 27.68 9.04
N LEU A 23 7.47 26.98 8.72
CA LEU A 23 7.14 26.68 7.33
C LEU A 23 6.89 27.96 6.52
N GLN A 24 6.18 28.93 7.08
CA GLN A 24 5.92 30.21 6.41
C GLN A 24 7.17 31.07 6.22
N ASP A 25 8.16 30.96 7.12
CA ASP A 25 9.41 31.71 7.05
C ASP A 25 10.44 31.07 6.10
N LEU A 26 10.50 29.73 6.06
CA LEU A 26 11.60 28.99 5.44
C LEU A 26 11.24 28.28 4.13
N ILE A 27 9.96 28.00 3.89
CA ILE A 27 9.48 27.20 2.75
C ILE A 27 8.68 28.07 1.79
N ALA A 28 8.83 27.83 0.49
CA ALA A 28 8.04 28.47 -0.54
C ALA A 28 6.53 28.21 -0.31
N PRO A 29 5.65 29.23 -0.35
CA PRO A 29 4.23 29.07 -0.04
C PRO A 29 3.52 27.97 -0.85
N GLU A 30 3.96 27.71 -2.07
CA GLU A 30 3.46 26.66 -2.97
C GLU A 30 3.77 25.22 -2.50
N ASP A 31 4.83 25.03 -1.72
CA ASP A 31 5.26 23.72 -1.22
C ASP A 31 4.69 23.40 0.17
N ILE A 32 4.31 24.42 0.95
CA ILE A 32 3.73 24.26 2.28
C ILE A 32 2.54 23.29 2.27
N PRO A 33 1.55 23.39 1.35
CA PRO A 33 0.44 22.43 1.32
C PRO A 33 0.87 20.97 1.15
N ARG A 34 1.97 20.72 0.42
CA ARG A 34 2.49 19.36 0.19
C ARG A 34 3.14 18.81 1.46
N ILE A 35 3.91 19.65 2.16
CA ILE A 35 4.51 19.29 3.46
C ILE A 35 3.42 18.99 4.48
N LEU A 36 2.37 19.81 4.55
CA LEU A 36 1.26 19.59 5.48
C LEU A 36 0.44 18.32 5.19
N GLY A 37 0.57 17.74 4.00
CA GLY A 37 -0.02 16.44 3.67
C GLY A 37 0.80 15.23 4.11
N LEU A 38 2.05 15.45 4.54
CA LEU A 38 2.90 14.43 5.15
C LEU A 38 2.52 14.26 6.62
N HIS A 39 2.46 13.01 7.07
CA HIS A 39 2.17 12.64 8.45
C HIS A 39 3.46 12.58 9.28
N PRO A 40 3.71 13.53 10.20
CA PRO A 40 4.78 13.37 11.17
C PRO A 40 4.34 12.34 12.21
N SER A 41 5.10 11.26 12.39
CA SER A 41 4.84 10.35 13.51
C SER A 41 4.95 11.09 14.84
N PHE A 42 4.07 10.79 15.79
CA PHE A 42 4.21 11.27 17.16
C PHE A 42 5.26 10.46 17.95
N SER A 43 5.65 9.30 17.43
CA SER A 43 6.73 8.47 17.94
C SER A 43 8.05 8.80 17.24
N PHE A 44 9.17 8.54 17.91
CA PHE A 44 10.48 8.70 17.27
C PHE A 44 10.82 7.46 16.43
N SER A 45 11.22 7.69 15.18
CA SER A 45 11.76 6.64 14.32
C SER A 45 12.92 7.12 13.49
N ARG A 46 13.65 6.14 12.94
CA ARG A 46 14.79 6.38 12.06
C ARG A 46 14.29 6.48 10.63
N ASP A 47 14.86 7.43 9.89
CA ASP A 47 14.58 7.58 8.46
C ASP A 47 14.84 6.27 7.71
N SER A 48 13.96 5.99 6.75
CA SER A 48 14.06 4.85 5.85
C SER A 48 13.88 5.29 4.39
N TYR A 49 14.37 4.48 3.46
CA TYR A 49 14.23 4.75 2.04
C TYR A 49 12.92 4.17 1.51
N ILE A 50 12.22 4.96 0.70
CA ILE A 50 11.00 4.53 0.00
C ILE A 50 11.16 4.68 -1.52
N TRP A 51 10.56 3.76 -2.27
CA TRP A 51 10.47 3.82 -3.71
C TRP A 51 9.22 4.60 -4.15
N ALA A 52 9.41 5.85 -4.54
CA ALA A 52 8.31 6.77 -4.85
C ALA A 52 7.39 6.35 -6.01
N HIS A 53 7.77 5.35 -6.82
CA HIS A 53 6.98 4.90 -7.98
C HIS A 53 6.04 3.73 -7.69
N THR A 54 5.85 3.34 -6.43
CA THR A 54 4.84 2.36 -6.01
C THR A 54 4.06 2.90 -4.82
N LYS A 55 2.78 2.53 -4.72
CA LYS A 55 1.92 2.96 -3.59
C LYS A 55 2.47 2.50 -2.24
N SER A 56 3.01 1.28 -2.19
CA SER A 56 3.56 0.71 -0.96
C SER A 56 4.92 1.28 -0.58
N GLY A 57 5.61 1.96 -1.52
CA GLY A 57 6.98 2.39 -1.34
C GLY A 57 8.01 1.27 -1.58
N ASN A 58 7.60 0.08 -2.00
CA ASN A 58 8.53 -1.01 -2.31
C ASN A 58 8.99 -0.99 -3.77
N TYR A 59 10.30 -1.20 -3.97
CA TYR A 59 10.87 -1.35 -5.29
C TYR A 59 10.46 -2.69 -5.91
N SER A 60 10.17 -2.67 -7.21
CA SER A 60 10.09 -3.88 -8.03
C SER A 60 10.82 -3.63 -9.34
N VAL A 61 11.35 -4.69 -9.95
CA VAL A 61 12.00 -4.59 -11.27
C VAL A 61 11.05 -3.93 -12.28
N ARG A 62 9.76 -4.31 -12.25
CA ARG A 62 8.73 -3.70 -13.10
C ARG A 62 8.61 -2.19 -12.87
N SER A 63 8.49 -1.73 -11.62
CA SER A 63 8.37 -0.30 -11.33
C SER A 63 9.65 0.48 -11.67
N GLY A 64 10.83 -0.14 -11.51
CA GLY A 64 12.11 0.40 -11.98
C GLY A 64 12.13 0.63 -13.50
N TYR A 65 11.75 -0.38 -14.29
CA TYR A 65 11.65 -0.24 -15.76
C TYR A 65 10.62 0.81 -16.19
N TRP A 66 9.49 0.90 -15.49
CA TRP A 66 8.48 1.92 -15.77
C TRP A 66 9.02 3.33 -15.52
N ALA A 67 9.68 3.55 -14.38
CA ALA A 67 10.32 4.83 -14.05
C ALA A 67 11.41 5.20 -15.06
N ALA A 68 12.25 4.25 -15.47
CA ALA A 68 13.28 4.45 -16.48
C ALA A 68 12.71 4.80 -17.87
N LYS A 69 11.59 4.19 -18.26
CA LYS A 69 10.90 4.53 -19.52
C LYS A 69 10.25 5.92 -19.49
N ALA A 70 9.77 6.36 -18.33
CA ALA A 70 9.09 7.63 -18.15
C ALA A 70 10.04 8.83 -17.99
N SER A 71 11.31 8.59 -17.64
CA SER A 71 12.31 9.66 -17.55
C SER A 71 12.59 10.26 -18.93
N PRO A 72 12.58 11.60 -19.07
CA PRO A 72 13.09 12.26 -20.27
C PRO A 72 14.55 11.83 -20.44
N ARG A 73 14.87 11.17 -21.55
CA ARG A 73 16.26 10.89 -21.88
C ARG A 73 16.93 12.25 -22.09
N GLY A 74 17.95 12.56 -21.32
CA GLY A 74 18.85 13.65 -21.70
C GLY A 74 19.39 13.38 -23.11
N ASP A 75 19.83 14.42 -23.83
CA ASP A 75 20.39 14.34 -25.19
C ASP A 75 21.62 13.42 -25.34
N CYS A 76 22.05 12.77 -24.26
CA CYS A 76 23.11 11.78 -24.21
C CYS A 76 22.55 10.45 -23.70
N ASP A 77 22.03 9.62 -24.61
CA ASP A 77 22.36 8.19 -24.68
C ASP A 77 21.65 7.53 -25.87
N LEU A 78 22.47 6.93 -26.74
CA LEU A 78 22.10 6.16 -27.94
C LEU A 78 21.05 5.05 -27.65
N PRO A 79 20.32 4.57 -28.66
CA PRO A 79 19.01 3.95 -28.44
C PRO A 79 19.14 2.57 -27.80
N PHE A 80 18.41 2.39 -26.69
CA PHE A 80 17.94 1.09 -26.18
C PHE A 80 19.01 0.01 -25.96
N GLN A 81 19.49 -0.13 -24.71
CA GLN A 81 20.30 -1.27 -24.25
C GLN A 81 19.46 -2.48 -23.80
N GLY A 82 18.28 -2.70 -24.39
CA GLY A 82 17.67 -4.04 -24.35
C GLY A 82 18.42 -4.95 -25.32
N PRO A 83 18.35 -6.29 -25.20
CA PRO A 83 18.81 -7.16 -26.27
C PRO A 83 18.15 -6.69 -27.57
N ARG A 84 18.95 -6.34 -28.57
CA ARG A 84 18.43 -6.11 -29.91
C ARG A 84 17.66 -7.37 -30.28
N THR A 85 16.35 -7.22 -30.40
CA THR A 85 15.54 -8.18 -31.13
C THR A 85 15.71 -7.77 -32.59
N ASP A 86 16.78 -8.23 -33.23
CA ASP A 86 16.93 -8.07 -34.66
C ASP A 86 15.69 -8.72 -35.31
N LYS A 87 15.22 -8.25 -36.47
CA LYS A 87 14.08 -8.90 -37.15
C LYS A 87 14.36 -10.37 -37.49
N THR A 88 15.61 -10.79 -37.42
CA THR A 88 16.06 -12.14 -37.70
C THR A 88 17.14 -12.52 -36.70
N CYS A 89 16.99 -13.66 -36.03
CA CYS A 89 18.06 -14.18 -35.18
C CYS A 89 19.33 -14.42 -36.02
N PRO A 90 20.48 -13.79 -35.73
CA PRO A 90 21.70 -13.91 -36.54
C PRO A 90 22.31 -15.32 -36.53
N ARG A 91 21.77 -16.22 -35.70
CA ARG A 91 22.26 -17.59 -35.50
C ARG A 91 21.38 -18.66 -36.15
N CYS A 92 20.05 -18.47 -36.16
CA CYS A 92 19.12 -19.44 -36.75
C CYS A 92 18.25 -18.89 -37.91
N GLY A 93 18.26 -17.57 -38.15
CA GLY A 93 17.58 -16.94 -39.29
C GLY A 93 16.06 -16.78 -39.18
N MET A 94 15.46 -17.02 -38.00
CA MET A 94 14.00 -16.91 -37.80
C MET A 94 13.51 -15.46 -37.76
N TYR A 95 12.41 -15.16 -38.47
CA TYR A 95 11.87 -13.81 -38.78
C TYR A 95 11.20 -13.04 -37.63
N ASP A 96 11.15 -13.62 -36.44
CA ASP A 96 10.82 -12.91 -35.21
C ASP A 96 11.86 -13.34 -34.17
N GLU A 97 12.73 -12.42 -33.73
CA GLU A 97 13.65 -12.68 -32.63
C GLU A 97 12.99 -12.19 -31.33
N THR A 98 12.13 -13.01 -30.72
CA THR A 98 11.63 -12.68 -29.37
C THR A 98 12.60 -13.18 -28.30
N ILE A 99 12.58 -12.57 -27.11
CA ILE A 99 13.32 -13.05 -25.92
C ILE A 99 13.03 -14.55 -25.68
N LYS A 100 11.79 -14.97 -25.93
CA LYS A 100 11.37 -16.38 -25.86
C LYS A 100 12.11 -17.23 -26.90
N GLN A 101 12.17 -16.80 -28.15
CA GLN A 101 12.92 -17.53 -29.19
C GLN A 101 14.42 -17.59 -28.89
N VAL A 102 15.05 -16.51 -28.44
CA VAL A 102 16.49 -16.48 -28.14
C VAL A 102 16.85 -17.37 -26.95
N LEU A 103 16.07 -17.29 -25.86
CA LEU A 103 16.41 -17.94 -24.59
C LEU A 103 15.86 -19.36 -24.45
N LEU A 104 14.72 -19.68 -25.08
CA LEU A 104 14.02 -20.96 -24.86
C LEU A 104 13.99 -21.86 -26.10
N GLU A 105 14.02 -21.30 -27.31
CA GLU A 105 13.67 -22.06 -28.52
C GLU A 105 14.76 -22.03 -29.63
N CYS A 106 15.88 -21.34 -29.42
CA CYS A 106 16.95 -21.19 -30.41
C CYS A 106 17.84 -22.45 -30.48
N PRO A 107 17.76 -23.27 -31.55
CA PRO A 107 18.48 -24.55 -31.63
C PRO A 107 20.02 -24.41 -31.52
N PRO A 108 20.67 -23.39 -32.12
CA PRO A 108 22.10 -23.16 -31.95
C PRO A 108 22.56 -22.87 -30.52
N THR A 109 21.73 -22.23 -29.68
CA THR A 109 22.06 -21.97 -28.27
C THR A 109 22.08 -23.28 -27.49
N TYR A 110 21.06 -24.10 -27.70
CA TYR A 110 20.94 -25.43 -27.10
C TYR A 110 22.06 -26.38 -27.57
N GLN A 111 22.37 -26.39 -28.87
CA GLN A 111 23.43 -27.21 -29.45
C GLN A 111 24.82 -26.84 -28.91
N ARG A 112 25.12 -25.55 -28.78
CA ARG A 112 26.40 -25.10 -28.21
C ARG A 112 26.55 -25.46 -26.74
N ALA A 113 25.47 -25.42 -25.97
CA ALA A 113 25.50 -25.82 -24.57
C ALA A 113 25.73 -27.33 -24.42
N LYS A 114 25.18 -28.16 -25.33
CA LYS A 114 25.49 -29.60 -25.42
C LYS A 114 26.96 -29.87 -25.77
N GLU A 115 27.53 -29.12 -26.72
CA GLU A 115 28.96 -29.24 -27.07
C GLU A 115 29.90 -28.93 -25.90
N LEU A 116 29.47 -28.05 -24.99
CA LEU A 116 30.23 -27.68 -23.78
C LEU A 116 29.99 -28.65 -22.60
N GLY A 117 29.22 -29.72 -22.81
CA GLY A 117 28.95 -30.73 -21.78
C GLY A 117 28.02 -30.26 -20.66
N VAL A 118 27.22 -29.22 -20.89
CA VAL A 118 26.24 -28.74 -19.90
C VAL A 118 25.10 -29.76 -19.80
N MET A 119 24.73 -30.12 -18.57
CA MET A 119 23.60 -31.03 -18.29
C MET A 119 22.32 -30.52 -18.93
N GLU A 120 21.57 -31.42 -19.57
CA GLU A 120 20.38 -31.06 -20.35
C GLU A 120 19.29 -30.39 -19.51
N GLU A 121 19.18 -30.78 -18.24
CA GLU A 121 18.29 -30.17 -17.24
C GLU A 121 18.68 -28.72 -16.95
N ALA A 122 19.97 -28.43 -16.83
CA ALA A 122 20.48 -27.09 -16.58
C ALA A 122 20.32 -26.18 -17.80
N ILE A 123 20.46 -26.71 -19.02
CA ILE A 123 20.18 -25.97 -20.27
C ILE A 123 18.70 -25.60 -20.33
N ARG A 124 17.81 -26.52 -19.93
CA ARG A 124 16.36 -26.33 -19.96
C ARG A 124 15.87 -25.30 -18.95
N ASP A 125 16.43 -25.29 -17.75
CA ASP A 125 16.03 -24.37 -16.68
C ASP A 125 16.80 -23.03 -16.73
N PHE A 126 17.79 -22.90 -17.64
CA PHE A 126 18.68 -21.75 -17.77
C PHE A 126 17.97 -20.37 -17.79
N PRO A 127 16.85 -20.16 -18.50
CA PRO A 127 16.18 -18.87 -18.51
C PRO A 127 15.62 -18.46 -17.14
N TRP A 128 15.14 -19.43 -16.34
CA TRP A 128 14.71 -19.20 -14.96
C TRP A 128 15.91 -18.93 -14.07
N ILE A 129 17.01 -19.67 -14.24
CA ILE A 129 18.25 -19.43 -13.48
C ILE A 129 18.73 -18.00 -13.70
N LEU A 130 18.82 -17.54 -14.94
CA LEU A 130 19.24 -16.18 -15.29
C LEU A 130 18.29 -15.11 -14.70
N TRP A 131 16.98 -15.33 -14.82
CA TRP A 131 15.97 -14.44 -14.27
C TRP A 131 16.05 -14.32 -12.75
N PHE A 132 16.21 -15.44 -12.05
CA PHE A 132 16.27 -15.47 -10.59
C PHE A 132 17.60 -14.92 -10.05
N ILE A 133 18.72 -15.09 -10.77
CA ILE A 133 19.98 -14.38 -10.48
C ILE A 133 19.76 -12.87 -10.58
N LEU A 134 19.13 -12.39 -11.66
CA LEU A 134 18.85 -10.97 -11.84
C LEU A 134 17.92 -10.43 -10.73
N LYS A 135 16.91 -11.21 -10.33
CA LYS A 135 16.03 -10.85 -9.19
C LYS A 135 16.78 -10.80 -7.87
N ALA A 136 17.64 -11.78 -7.58
CA ALA A 136 18.46 -11.79 -6.36
C ALA A 136 19.44 -10.60 -6.32
N GLN A 137 20.08 -10.26 -7.44
CA GLN A 137 20.92 -9.07 -7.56
C GLN A 137 20.12 -7.78 -7.32
N ASN A 138 18.94 -7.65 -7.94
CA ASN A 138 18.09 -6.50 -7.71
C ASN A 138 17.60 -6.42 -6.25
N SER A 139 17.29 -7.55 -5.61
CA SER A 139 16.92 -7.61 -4.19
C SER A 139 18.07 -7.14 -3.29
N LYS A 140 19.31 -7.50 -3.61
CA LYS A 140 20.50 -7.04 -2.87
C LYS A 140 20.75 -5.55 -3.07
N VAL A 141 20.68 -5.06 -4.30
CA VAL A 141 20.97 -3.66 -4.64
C VAL A 141 19.90 -2.72 -4.11
N PHE A 142 18.62 -3.08 -4.23
CA PHE A 142 17.50 -2.17 -3.94
C PHE A 142 16.78 -2.45 -2.62
N GLY A 143 16.87 -3.67 -2.08
CA GLY A 143 16.24 -4.06 -0.82
C GLY A 143 17.23 -4.45 0.28
N ASN A 144 18.55 -4.34 0.03
CA ASN A 144 19.63 -4.82 0.90
C ASN A 144 19.44 -6.28 1.39
N SER A 145 18.66 -7.07 0.65
CA SER A 145 18.30 -8.44 1.02
C SER A 145 19.18 -9.40 0.25
N GLU A 146 19.90 -10.25 0.98
CA GLU A 146 20.83 -11.22 0.40
C GLU A 146 20.16 -12.57 0.27
N VAL A 147 19.98 -13.02 -0.97
CA VAL A 147 19.42 -14.34 -1.27
C VAL A 147 20.57 -15.30 -1.49
N HIS A 148 20.57 -16.42 -0.77
CA HIS A 148 21.61 -17.42 -0.93
C HIS A 148 21.56 -18.03 -2.35
N PRO A 149 22.70 -18.31 -3.00
CA PRO A 149 22.72 -18.87 -4.36
C PRO A 149 21.96 -20.19 -4.49
N ALA A 150 21.98 -21.03 -3.44
CA ALA A 150 21.23 -22.30 -3.43
C ALA A 150 19.71 -22.09 -3.48
N ASP A 151 19.19 -21.11 -2.74
CA ASP A 151 17.76 -20.78 -2.71
C ASP A 151 17.31 -20.21 -4.06
N THR A 152 18.19 -19.39 -4.66
CA THR A 152 17.99 -18.83 -6.02
C THR A 152 17.85 -19.95 -7.05
N LEU A 153 18.74 -20.95 -6.99
CA LEU A 153 18.71 -22.11 -7.89
C LEU A 153 17.46 -22.98 -7.66
N GLN A 154 17.12 -23.26 -6.40
CA GLN A 154 15.96 -24.07 -6.06
C GLN A 154 14.66 -23.42 -6.54
N LEU A 155 14.52 -22.09 -6.36
CA LEU A 155 13.35 -21.34 -6.79
C LEU A 155 13.27 -21.29 -8.33
N ALA A 156 14.40 -21.15 -9.02
CA ALA A 156 14.47 -21.20 -10.47
C ALA A 156 14.00 -22.56 -11.02
N CYS A 157 14.51 -23.67 -10.48
CA CYS A 157 14.11 -25.02 -10.90
C CYS A 157 12.63 -25.29 -10.62
N LYS A 158 12.12 -24.91 -9.44
CA LYS A 158 10.71 -25.08 -9.06
C LYS A 158 9.77 -24.33 -10.01
N GLU A 159 10.07 -23.09 -10.35
CA GLU A 159 9.28 -22.29 -11.30
C GLU A 159 9.37 -22.82 -12.73
N ALA A 160 10.54 -23.33 -13.14
CA ALA A 160 10.71 -24.01 -14.43
C ALA A 160 9.85 -25.28 -14.52
N ASP A 161 9.76 -26.05 -13.43
CA ASP A 161 8.85 -27.21 -13.33
C ASP A 161 7.38 -26.79 -13.38
N PHE A 162 6.97 -25.76 -12.61
CA PHE A 162 5.59 -25.27 -12.63
C PHE A 162 5.16 -24.77 -14.00
N PHE A 163 6.01 -24.00 -14.68
CA PHE A 163 5.73 -23.53 -16.03
C PHE A 163 5.54 -24.70 -17.01
N ARG A 164 6.32 -25.77 -16.87
CA ARG A 164 6.18 -27.00 -17.67
C ARG A 164 4.86 -27.72 -17.37
N ILE A 165 4.52 -27.88 -16.10
CA ILE A 165 3.25 -28.49 -15.67
C ILE A 165 2.05 -27.67 -16.18
N ALA A 166 2.13 -26.34 -16.11
CA ALA A 166 1.09 -25.45 -16.60
C ALA A 166 0.90 -25.55 -18.12
N ARG A 167 1.99 -25.64 -18.91
CA ARG A 167 1.91 -25.88 -20.37
C ARG A 167 1.39 -27.28 -20.72
N ALA A 168 1.60 -28.28 -19.85
CA ALA A 168 1.05 -29.62 -20.04
C ALA A 168 -0.45 -29.73 -19.67
N LYS A 169 -0.99 -28.74 -18.94
CA LYS A 169 -2.37 -28.70 -18.42
C LYS A 169 -3.36 -27.85 -19.26
N GLU A 170 -3.07 -27.55 -20.52
CA GLU A 170 -4.05 -26.95 -21.45
C GLU A 170 -5.21 -27.89 -21.85
N SER A 171 -5.50 -28.95 -21.08
CA SER A 171 -6.57 -29.92 -21.38
C SER A 171 -7.46 -30.38 -20.22
N ILE A 172 -7.44 -29.80 -19.01
CA ILE A 172 -8.41 -30.17 -17.96
C ILE A 172 -8.88 -28.95 -17.14
N ILE A 173 -10.22 -28.83 -17.07
CA ILE A 173 -11.10 -27.77 -16.54
C ILE A 173 -10.89 -27.45 -15.04
N ASP A 174 -11.23 -26.21 -14.71
CA ASP A 174 -11.35 -25.56 -13.40
C ASP A 174 -11.98 -26.41 -12.28
N SER A 175 -11.55 -26.13 -11.04
CA SER A 175 -12.39 -26.33 -9.86
C SER A 175 -12.06 -25.30 -8.77
N GLU A 176 -13.06 -24.50 -8.40
CA GLU A 176 -13.07 -23.58 -7.26
C GLU A 176 -13.13 -24.35 -5.91
N PRO A 177 -12.58 -23.80 -4.82
CA PRO A 177 -12.81 -24.31 -3.47
C PRO A 177 -14.13 -23.81 -2.87
N PRO A 178 -14.80 -24.59 -2.00
CA PRO A 178 -16.06 -24.21 -1.39
C PRO A 178 -15.91 -23.19 -0.25
N LEU A 179 -16.90 -22.30 -0.17
CA LEU A 179 -17.14 -21.35 0.91
C LEU A 179 -17.55 -22.09 2.20
N ILE A 180 -16.96 -21.70 3.34
CA ILE A 180 -17.41 -22.11 4.67
C ILE A 180 -17.99 -20.88 5.38
N ASP A 181 -19.23 -21.06 5.86
CA ASP A 181 -20.05 -20.12 6.64
C ASP A 181 -19.58 -20.06 8.11
N PRO A 182 -19.38 -18.88 8.72
CA PRO A 182 -19.13 -18.79 10.15
C PRO A 182 -20.44 -18.77 10.94
N GLY A 183 -20.68 -19.86 11.67
CA GLY A 183 -21.77 -20.00 12.61
C GLY A 183 -21.77 -18.95 13.73
N SER A 184 -22.98 -18.47 14.03
CA SER A 184 -23.38 -17.62 15.16
C SER A 184 -22.72 -18.00 16.50
N ARG A 185 -22.09 -17.00 17.14
CA ARG A 185 -21.95 -16.95 18.59
C ARG A 185 -22.60 -15.68 19.13
N SER A 186 -23.75 -15.86 19.76
CA SER A 186 -24.36 -14.86 20.62
C SER A 186 -23.65 -14.90 21.97
N THR A 187 -22.98 -13.80 22.29
CA THR A 187 -22.53 -13.42 23.63
C THR A 187 -22.75 -11.93 23.70
N VAL A 188 -23.52 -11.46 24.68
CA VAL A 188 -23.63 -10.03 25.03
C VAL A 188 -22.20 -9.52 25.15
N SER A 189 -21.78 -8.74 24.16
CA SER A 189 -20.40 -8.38 23.99
C SER A 189 -20.24 -6.96 24.49
N ASP A 190 -19.46 -6.75 25.54
CA ASP A 190 -18.99 -5.43 25.97
C ASP A 190 -18.05 -4.77 24.92
N LEU A 191 -18.00 -5.31 23.69
CA LEU A 191 -17.19 -4.86 22.58
C LEU A 191 -18.01 -3.88 21.75
N LEU A 192 -17.57 -2.63 21.70
CA LEU A 192 -18.17 -1.63 20.84
C LEU A 192 -17.70 -1.85 19.40
N THR A 193 -18.59 -1.66 18.45
CA THR A 193 -18.25 -1.67 17.02
C THR A 193 -18.00 -0.25 16.55
N CYS A 194 -16.85 -0.01 15.93
CA CYS A 194 -16.46 1.29 15.42
C CYS A 194 -16.23 1.21 13.91
N GLN A 195 -17.08 1.88 13.13
CA GLN A 195 -16.90 1.95 11.68
C GLN A 195 -16.14 3.22 11.31
N VAL A 196 -15.12 3.11 10.47
CA VAL A 196 -14.29 4.23 10.02
C VAL A 196 -14.23 4.30 8.49
N ASP A 197 -14.11 5.52 7.95
CA ASP A 197 -13.93 5.76 6.51
C ASP A 197 -13.14 7.05 6.23
N GLY A 198 -12.35 7.01 5.16
CA GLY A 198 -11.62 8.13 4.59
C GLY A 198 -12.20 8.61 3.25
N SER A 199 -12.21 9.92 3.07
CA SER A 199 -12.66 10.57 1.85
C SER A 199 -11.58 11.46 1.28
N TRP A 200 -11.08 11.07 0.11
CA TRP A 200 -10.01 11.74 -0.63
C TRP A 200 -10.39 11.96 -2.10
N THR A 201 -9.89 13.02 -2.71
CA THR A 201 -10.03 13.30 -4.16
C THR A 201 -8.72 13.84 -4.69
N GLY A 202 -8.26 13.38 -5.87
CA GLY A 202 -6.95 13.78 -6.41
C GLY A 202 -6.85 15.25 -6.81
N GLU A 203 -7.97 15.86 -7.18
CA GLU A 203 -8.06 17.28 -7.57
C GLU A 203 -8.35 18.21 -6.38
N GLY A 204 -8.70 17.66 -5.21
CA GLY A 204 -9.06 18.44 -4.03
C GLY A 204 -7.86 18.82 -3.18
N THR A 205 -8.02 19.77 -2.26
CA THR A 205 -6.96 20.18 -1.30
C THR A 205 -7.23 19.72 0.14
N LEU A 206 -8.33 19.01 0.35
CA LEU A 206 -8.80 18.57 1.66
C LEU A 206 -9.17 17.10 1.64
N CYS A 207 -8.96 16.47 2.79
CA CYS A 207 -9.51 15.16 3.13
C CYS A 207 -10.66 15.33 4.12
N GLY A 208 -11.53 14.33 4.13
CA GLY A 208 -12.52 14.15 5.18
C GLY A 208 -12.42 12.75 5.73
N ILE A 209 -12.54 12.59 7.04
CA ILE A 209 -12.70 11.28 7.69
C ILE A 209 -13.99 11.28 8.49
N GLY A 210 -14.58 10.09 8.65
CA GLY A 210 -15.82 9.89 9.36
C GLY A 210 -15.78 8.58 10.13
N TRP A 211 -16.42 8.57 11.29
CA TRP A 211 -16.53 7.38 12.11
C TRP A 211 -17.81 7.34 12.91
N ILE A 212 -18.23 6.14 13.28
CA ILE A 212 -19.38 5.91 14.16
C ILE A 212 -19.06 4.80 15.16
N LEU A 213 -19.45 5.00 16.42
CA LEU A 213 -19.33 4.02 17.48
C LEU A 213 -20.71 3.51 17.86
N ILE A 214 -20.86 2.19 17.88
CA ILE A 214 -22.13 1.50 18.06
C ILE A 214 -21.99 0.48 19.20
N SER A 215 -23.00 0.41 20.06
CA SER A 215 -23.24 -0.69 21.01
C SER A 215 -24.60 -1.31 20.71
N ASP A 216 -24.67 -2.61 20.44
CA ASP A 216 -25.95 -3.32 20.21
C ASP A 216 -26.89 -2.60 19.21
N SER A 217 -26.34 -2.16 18.07
CA SER A 217 -27.03 -1.38 17.03
C SER A 217 -27.47 0.05 17.43
N GLN A 218 -27.16 0.50 18.65
CA GLN A 218 -27.40 1.87 19.10
C GLN A 218 -26.17 2.74 18.89
N LEU A 219 -26.37 3.95 18.35
CA LEU A 219 -25.33 4.95 18.22
C LEU A 219 -24.89 5.44 19.61
N ILE A 220 -23.60 5.29 19.92
CA ILE A 220 -22.98 5.84 21.12
C ILE A 220 -22.41 7.22 20.82
N ASN A 221 -21.63 7.32 19.74
CA ASN A 221 -21.14 8.58 19.23
C ASN A 221 -20.87 8.49 17.72
N LEU A 222 -20.71 9.65 17.10
CA LEU A 222 -20.18 9.80 15.76
C LEU A 222 -19.20 10.96 15.72
N GLY A 223 -18.36 10.95 14.70
CA GLY A 223 -17.53 12.09 14.41
C GLY A 223 -17.16 12.20 12.95
N LEU A 224 -16.69 13.39 12.62
CA LEU A 224 -16.17 13.72 11.32
C LEU A 224 -15.12 14.81 11.45
N LYS A 225 -14.06 14.72 10.65
CA LYS A 225 -12.95 15.68 10.66
C LYS A 225 -12.55 16.00 9.23
N CYS A 226 -12.42 17.28 8.93
CA CYS A 226 -11.81 17.75 7.69
C CYS A 226 -10.41 18.29 7.99
N PHE A 227 -9.45 17.96 7.13
CA PHE A 227 -8.06 18.34 7.27
C PHE A 227 -7.38 18.44 5.90
N ARG A 228 -6.12 18.86 5.88
CA ARG A 228 -5.33 18.98 4.63
C ARG A 228 -5.23 17.62 3.94
N GLN A 229 -5.17 17.66 2.61
CA GLN A 229 -5.12 16.45 1.80
C GLN A 229 -3.90 15.59 2.15
N CYS A 230 -4.13 14.29 2.34
CA CYS A 230 -3.06 13.29 2.45
C CYS A 230 -2.45 12.95 1.08
N LEU A 231 -1.31 12.27 1.12
CA LEU A 231 -0.61 11.73 -0.05
C LEU A 231 -1.46 10.80 -0.93
N SER A 232 -2.38 10.04 -0.35
CA SER A 232 -3.23 9.10 -1.10
C SER A 232 -4.57 8.81 -0.40
N PRO A 233 -5.54 8.18 -1.10
CA PRO A 233 -6.75 7.66 -0.47
C PRO A 233 -6.43 6.75 0.72
N LEU A 234 -5.47 5.83 0.57
CA LEU A 234 -5.10 4.88 1.61
C LEU A 234 -4.53 5.57 2.87
N HIS A 235 -3.78 6.67 2.72
CA HIS A 235 -3.34 7.48 3.86
C HIS A 235 -4.55 8.12 4.59
N THR A 236 -5.59 8.48 3.85
CA THR A 236 -6.80 9.07 4.43
C THR A 236 -7.63 8.02 5.19
N GLU A 237 -7.72 6.80 4.65
CA GLU A 237 -8.33 5.66 5.34
C GLU A 237 -7.58 5.32 6.63
N PHE A 238 -6.25 5.29 6.56
CA PHE A 238 -5.43 4.98 7.73
C PHE A 238 -5.53 6.11 8.79
N GLU A 239 -5.48 7.38 8.39
CA GLU A 239 -5.69 8.49 9.32
C GLU A 239 -7.10 8.49 9.92
N ALA A 240 -8.13 7.96 9.23
CA ALA A 240 -9.44 7.75 9.83
C ALA A 240 -9.36 6.81 11.04
N LEU A 241 -8.70 5.67 10.87
CA LEU A 241 -8.46 4.69 11.93
C LEU A 241 -7.61 5.29 13.07
N LEU A 242 -6.48 5.92 12.76
CA LEU A 242 -5.59 6.52 13.76
C LEU A 242 -6.29 7.63 14.56
N CYS A 243 -7.03 8.50 13.89
CA CYS A 243 -7.78 9.57 14.54
C CYS A 243 -8.79 9.02 15.54
N GLU A 244 -9.51 7.97 15.16
CA GLU A 244 -10.51 7.38 16.04
C GLU A 244 -9.89 6.57 17.19
N MET A 245 -8.79 5.85 16.94
CA MET A 245 -8.02 5.21 18.00
C MET A 245 -7.54 6.22 19.07
N ARG A 246 -7.06 7.40 18.65
CA ARG A 246 -6.68 8.50 19.56
C ARG A 246 -7.88 9.00 20.36
N LEU A 247 -9.03 9.20 19.71
CA LEU A 247 -10.25 9.67 20.37
C LEU A 247 -10.73 8.67 21.41
N LEU A 248 -10.87 7.40 21.05
CA LEU A 248 -11.38 6.35 21.95
C LEU A 248 -10.46 6.16 23.16
N THR A 249 -9.15 6.22 22.96
CA THR A 249 -8.16 6.22 24.05
C THR A 249 -8.40 7.41 25.01
N SER A 250 -8.64 8.61 24.48
CA SER A 250 -8.94 9.80 25.30
C SER A 250 -10.27 9.71 26.07
N LEU A 251 -11.22 8.93 25.54
CA LEU A 251 -12.52 8.64 26.16
C LEU A 251 -12.47 7.42 27.10
N SER A 252 -11.30 6.83 27.32
CA SER A 252 -11.11 5.62 28.13
C SER A 252 -11.88 4.40 27.62
N ILE A 253 -12.06 4.31 26.29
CA ILE A 253 -12.70 3.20 25.60
C ILE A 253 -11.59 2.32 24.97
N PHE A 254 -11.43 1.10 25.51
CA PHE A 254 -10.30 0.22 25.19
C PHE A 254 -10.69 -1.15 24.63
N ASN A 255 -11.99 -1.44 24.49
CA ASN A 255 -12.51 -2.70 23.95
C ASN A 255 -13.34 -2.40 22.70
N VAL A 256 -12.72 -2.52 21.53
CA VAL A 256 -13.34 -2.06 20.27
C VAL A 256 -13.05 -3.03 19.13
N ALA A 257 -14.08 -3.35 18.36
CA ALA A 257 -13.96 -3.94 17.03
C ALA A 257 -14.09 -2.83 15.99
N PHE A 258 -13.01 -2.50 15.31
CA PHE A 258 -13.01 -1.58 14.19
C PHE A 258 -13.47 -2.28 12.92
N GLU A 259 -14.18 -1.56 12.08
CA GLU A 259 -14.65 -2.00 10.78
C GLU A 259 -14.29 -0.95 9.72
N THR A 260 -13.76 -1.42 8.59
CA THR A 260 -13.43 -0.59 7.43
C THR A 260 -13.82 -1.33 6.16
N ASP A 261 -14.13 -0.60 5.09
CA ASP A 261 -14.29 -1.20 3.76
C ASP A 261 -13.03 -1.09 2.89
N CYS A 262 -11.92 -0.63 3.48
CA CYS A 262 -10.65 -0.51 2.79
C CYS A 262 -9.85 -1.82 2.92
N LYS A 263 -9.98 -2.70 1.93
CA LYS A 263 -9.20 -3.94 1.88
C LYS A 263 -7.68 -3.70 1.76
N GLU A 264 -7.26 -2.61 1.12
CA GLU A 264 -5.84 -2.22 1.08
C GLU A 264 -5.32 -1.89 2.49
N LEU A 265 -6.14 -1.27 3.36
CA LEU A 265 -5.77 -0.97 4.75
C LEU A 265 -5.60 -2.24 5.58
N THR A 266 -6.52 -3.20 5.46
CA THR A 266 -6.38 -4.48 6.19
C THR A 266 -5.14 -5.24 5.71
N GLN A 267 -4.89 -5.29 4.39
CA GLN A 267 -3.69 -5.92 3.83
C GLN A 267 -2.39 -5.24 4.30
N LEU A 268 -2.37 -3.91 4.35
CA LEU A 268 -1.25 -3.13 4.86
C LEU A 268 -0.93 -3.53 6.31
N LEU A 269 -1.95 -3.64 7.16
CA LEU A 269 -1.78 -3.96 8.58
C LEU A 269 -1.44 -5.44 8.82
N ASP A 270 -1.80 -6.33 7.90
CA ASP A 270 -1.40 -7.75 7.92
C ASP A 270 0.06 -7.95 7.50
N THR A 271 0.58 -7.09 6.61
CA THR A 271 1.93 -7.21 6.02
C THR A 271 2.71 -5.90 6.09
N PRO A 272 2.91 -5.30 7.28
CA PRO A 272 3.44 -3.94 7.42
C PRO A 272 4.81 -3.72 6.77
N ASP A 273 5.67 -4.74 6.78
CA ASP A 273 7.01 -4.70 6.16
C ASP A 273 6.95 -4.54 4.62
N GLU A 274 5.82 -4.86 4.00
CA GLU A 274 5.60 -4.68 2.56
C GLU A 274 5.16 -3.25 2.19
N TRP A 275 4.98 -2.37 3.17
CA TRP A 275 4.42 -1.01 3.00
C TRP A 275 5.28 0.09 3.64
N PRO A 276 6.58 0.22 3.28
CA PRO A 276 7.48 1.22 3.86
C PRO A 276 7.03 2.68 3.64
N ALA A 277 6.18 2.96 2.65
CA ALA A 277 5.60 4.30 2.47
C ALA A 277 4.68 4.75 3.62
N PHE A 278 4.23 3.83 4.47
CA PHE A 278 3.32 4.07 5.59
C PHE A 278 4.00 3.87 6.95
N ALA A 279 5.34 3.89 6.99
CA ALA A 279 6.11 3.59 8.20
C ALA A 279 5.71 4.49 9.39
N SER A 280 5.52 5.79 9.15
CA SER A 280 5.14 6.75 10.20
C SER A 280 3.74 6.48 10.76
N GLU A 281 2.78 6.15 9.89
CA GLU A 281 1.42 5.78 10.30
C GLU A 281 1.38 4.43 11.02
N LEU A 282 2.20 3.46 10.57
CA LEU A 282 2.32 2.14 11.20
C LEU A 282 2.90 2.23 12.62
N GLU A 283 3.88 3.09 12.85
CA GLU A 283 4.44 3.35 14.19
C GLU A 283 3.39 3.93 15.13
N ASP A 284 2.67 4.94 14.67
CA ASP A 284 1.57 5.54 15.40
C ASP A 284 0.47 4.52 15.72
N TYR A 285 0.09 3.71 14.73
CA TYR A 285 -0.87 2.62 14.90
C TYR A 285 -0.40 1.63 15.97
N ASN A 286 0.84 1.16 15.90
CA ASN A 286 1.39 0.21 16.85
C ASN A 286 1.42 0.79 18.26
N ALA A 287 1.82 2.06 18.41
CA ALA A 287 1.82 2.75 19.70
C ALA A 287 0.40 2.89 20.28
N LEU A 288 -0.59 3.27 19.46
CA LEU A 288 -1.98 3.40 19.92
C LEU A 288 -2.61 2.05 20.24
N LYS A 289 -2.32 1.01 19.44
CA LYS A 289 -2.88 -0.34 19.59
C LYS A 289 -2.54 -0.94 20.97
N LEU A 290 -1.38 -0.61 21.55
CA LEU A 290 -0.99 -1.04 22.89
C LEU A 290 -1.93 -0.51 24.00
N GLY A 291 -2.67 0.58 23.75
CA GLY A 291 -3.65 1.12 24.68
C GLY A 291 -4.97 0.35 24.74
N PHE A 292 -5.25 -0.52 23.76
CA PHE A 292 -6.50 -1.27 23.67
C PHE A 292 -6.36 -2.63 24.35
N SER A 293 -7.30 -2.94 25.25
CA SER A 293 -7.40 -4.27 25.89
C SER A 293 -7.94 -5.32 24.91
N ARG A 294 -8.87 -4.92 24.04
CA ARG A 294 -9.37 -5.72 22.92
C ARG A 294 -9.45 -4.84 21.68
N PHE A 295 -8.75 -5.25 20.63
CA PHE A 295 -8.69 -4.55 19.36
C PHE A 295 -8.88 -5.57 18.23
N PHE A 296 -9.89 -5.34 17.40
CA PHE A 296 -10.09 -6.04 16.14
C PHE A 296 -10.20 -5.02 15.02
N LEU A 297 -9.81 -5.39 13.81
CA LEU A 297 -10.06 -4.60 12.61
C LEU A 297 -10.49 -5.54 11.50
N ASP A 298 -11.75 -5.43 11.10
CA ASP A 298 -12.34 -6.31 10.10
C ASP A 298 -12.72 -5.53 8.83
N PHE A 299 -12.56 -6.20 7.69
CA PHE A 299 -13.08 -5.70 6.43
C PHE A 299 -14.60 -5.93 6.35
N ILE A 300 -15.35 -4.91 5.95
CA ILE A 300 -16.78 -4.98 5.64
C ILE A 300 -17.06 -4.48 4.21
N PRO A 301 -18.11 -4.97 3.53
CA PRO A 301 -18.51 -4.41 2.23
C PRO A 301 -18.88 -2.92 2.32
N ARG A 302 -18.59 -2.12 1.28
CA ARG A 302 -18.94 -0.66 1.22
C ARG A 302 -20.41 -0.37 1.55
N LEU A 303 -21.32 -1.29 1.19
CA LEU A 303 -22.75 -1.18 1.49
C LEU A 303 -23.07 -1.24 2.99
N ASN A 304 -22.18 -1.81 3.79
CA ASN A 304 -22.30 -1.91 5.24
C ASN A 304 -21.57 -0.78 5.98
N ASN A 305 -20.76 0.03 5.29
CA ASN A 305 -20.00 1.16 5.84
C ASN A 305 -20.54 2.54 5.41
N VAL A 306 -21.78 2.60 4.92
CA VAL A 306 -22.37 3.81 4.31
C VAL A 306 -22.41 5.00 5.27
N ARG A 307 -22.53 4.74 6.57
CA ARG A 307 -22.61 5.79 7.60
C ARG A 307 -21.28 6.54 7.75
N ALA A 308 -20.18 5.80 7.92
CA ALA A 308 -18.84 6.40 7.99
C ALA A 308 -18.47 7.08 6.65
N ASP A 309 -18.78 6.46 5.50
CA ASP A 309 -18.58 7.07 4.18
C ASP A 309 -19.30 8.41 4.02
N CYS A 310 -20.56 8.48 4.45
CA CYS A 310 -21.34 9.71 4.40
C CYS A 310 -20.69 10.81 5.25
N LEU A 311 -20.25 10.48 6.46
CA LEU A 311 -19.57 11.41 7.38
C LEU A 311 -18.27 11.93 6.77
N ALA A 312 -17.44 11.03 6.22
CA ALA A 312 -16.16 11.37 5.62
C ALA A 312 -16.35 12.29 4.40
N LYS A 313 -17.29 11.97 3.50
CA LYS A 313 -17.62 12.81 2.33
C LYS A 313 -18.12 14.20 2.73
N LYS A 314 -19.00 14.27 3.74
CA LYS A 314 -19.53 15.54 4.25
C LYS A 314 -18.48 16.38 4.95
N ALA A 315 -17.52 15.74 5.64
CA ALA A 315 -16.39 16.45 6.21
C ALA A 315 -15.58 17.15 5.12
N ARG A 316 -15.19 16.41 4.06
CA ARG A 316 -14.41 16.96 2.96
C ARG A 316 -15.13 18.09 2.23
N ALA A 317 -16.44 17.98 2.03
CA ALA A 317 -17.24 18.91 1.22
C ALA A 317 -17.47 20.30 1.87
N ARG A 318 -16.89 20.58 3.04
CA ARG A 318 -17.16 21.80 3.83
C ARG A 318 -16.16 22.92 3.64
N ASP A 319 -15.19 22.76 2.75
CA ASP A 319 -14.18 23.77 2.39
C ASP A 319 -13.47 24.43 3.59
N SER A 320 -13.46 23.75 4.75
CA SER A 320 -12.91 24.25 6.00
C SER A 320 -12.38 23.09 6.84
N ILE A 321 -11.29 23.35 7.56
CA ILE A 321 -10.64 22.37 8.45
C ILE A 321 -11.31 22.44 9.82
N PHE A 322 -11.83 21.31 10.30
CA PHE A 322 -12.49 21.23 11.61
C PHE A 322 -12.54 19.77 12.09
N PRO A 323 -12.55 19.54 13.40
CA PRO A 323 -13.08 18.33 14.00
C PRO A 323 -14.52 18.55 14.51
N HIS A 324 -15.34 17.50 14.49
CA HIS A 324 -16.65 17.48 15.15
C HIS A 324 -16.95 16.09 15.68
N VAL A 325 -17.38 16.01 16.95
CA VAL A 325 -17.81 14.78 17.63
C VAL A 325 -19.13 15.07 18.33
N SER A 326 -20.08 14.14 18.25
CA SER A 326 -21.40 14.29 18.86
C SER A 326 -21.99 12.93 19.22
N SER A 327 -22.84 12.89 20.24
CA SER A 327 -23.67 11.73 20.59
C SER A 327 -24.97 11.64 19.77
N SER A 328 -25.28 12.69 19.01
CA SER A 328 -26.44 12.75 18.11
C SER A 328 -26.05 13.29 16.74
N THR A 329 -26.85 12.98 15.72
CA THR A 329 -26.70 13.58 14.40
C THR A 329 -26.95 15.09 14.48
N PRO A 330 -26.04 15.95 14.01
CA PRO A 330 -26.23 17.40 14.05
C PRO A 330 -27.44 17.85 13.21
N ASP A 331 -28.13 18.94 13.59
CA ASP A 331 -29.35 19.37 12.87
C ASP A 331 -29.13 19.73 11.38
N TRP A 332 -27.91 20.15 11.02
CA TRP A 332 -27.50 20.44 9.65
C TRP A 332 -27.15 19.17 8.83
N PHE A 333 -27.12 18.00 9.47
CA PHE A 333 -27.04 16.69 8.81
C PHE A 333 -28.45 16.35 8.27
N SER A 334 -28.75 16.78 7.04
CA SER A 334 -30.02 16.57 6.29
C SER A 334 -30.86 15.34 6.68
N SER A 335 -32.19 15.45 6.54
CA SER A 335 -33.21 14.41 6.78
C SER A 335 -32.97 13.01 6.19
N VAL A 336 -32.12 12.87 5.17
CA VAL A 336 -31.71 11.57 4.58
C VAL A 336 -30.80 10.77 5.52
N VAL A 337 -29.95 11.44 6.28
CA VAL A 337 -28.97 10.78 7.17
C VAL A 337 -29.61 10.41 8.51
N ASN A 338 -30.54 11.21 9.03
CA ASN A 338 -31.35 10.80 10.19
C ASN A 338 -32.06 9.46 9.94
N ARG A 339 -32.48 9.14 8.71
CA ARG A 339 -33.05 7.82 8.38
C ARG A 339 -32.02 6.69 8.39
N MET A 340 -30.75 6.97 8.10
CA MET A 340 -29.68 5.97 8.15
C MET A 340 -29.26 5.62 9.58
N PHE A 341 -29.49 6.52 10.54
CA PHE A 341 -29.12 6.35 11.96
C PHE A 341 -30.29 5.97 12.88
N LEU A 342 -31.54 6.07 12.41
CA LEU A 342 -32.75 5.73 13.17
C LEU A 342 -33.38 4.38 12.76
N ALA A 343 -32.72 3.61 11.89
CA ALA A 343 -33.18 2.32 11.38
C ALA A 343 -32.37 1.16 11.97
#